data_AF-A0A2T2SA01-F1
#
_entry.id   AF-A0A2T2SA01-F1
#
_cell.length_a   1.000
_cell.length_b   1.000
_cell.length_c   1.000
_cell.angle_alpha   90.00
_cell.angle_beta   90.00
_cell.angle_gamma   90.00
#
_symmetry.space_group_name_H-M   'P 1'
#
loop_
_entity.id
_entity.type
_entity.pdbx_description
1 polymer ?
#
loop_
_entity_poly.entity_id
_entity_poly.type
_entity_poly.pdbx_seq_one_letter_code
_entity_poly.pdbx_strand_id
1 'polypeptide(L)'
;MTAQDTQTPTNDEKGFDLKNLPDEVSGRAREVWLAGLGALSRLEKEGDKVFQSLIERGKDYEDARREQIAETTKDLRNQSESFTEDVTDRLDDATKSVEEAVTDMLSGTLGRLGVPSQDEVRGLSRRVGELSEKLDALSQMLDAQQTAVEAPVLHVVPGKDGWTVTMEGQDEPVSTHDTKKEAVSAGREAAKKHAPSEFVVHKQDRSVQESFSYDGDDG
;
A
#
# COMPACT_ATOMS: atom_id res chain seq x y z
N MET A 1 -17.64 13.99 34.06
CA MET A 1 -17.45 13.11 32.90
C MET A 1 -16.89 13.97 31.79
N THR A 2 -15.59 13.87 31.59
CA THR A 2 -14.79 14.74 30.73
C THR A 2 -14.52 13.97 29.44
N ALA A 3 -15.09 14.40 28.32
CA ALA A 3 -14.84 13.79 27.02
C ALA A 3 -13.50 14.33 26.49
N GLN A 4 -12.60 13.40 26.14
CA GLN A 4 -11.31 13.69 25.52
C GLN A 4 -11.54 14.10 24.07
N ASP A 5 -11.05 15.29 23.72
CA ASP A 5 -11.09 15.87 22.38
C ASP A 5 -9.90 15.31 21.59
N THR A 6 -10.18 14.56 20.52
CA THR A 6 -9.17 13.99 19.63
C THR A 6 -8.65 15.06 18.67
N GLN A 7 -7.44 15.57 18.93
CA GLN A 7 -6.72 16.43 18.00
C GLN A 7 -6.30 15.63 16.75
N THR A 8 -6.93 15.95 15.62
CA THR A 8 -6.41 15.65 14.28
C THR A 8 -5.36 16.71 13.92
N PRO A 9 -4.13 16.36 13.52
CA PRO A 9 -3.17 17.35 13.05
C PRO A 9 -3.60 17.78 11.63
N THR A 10 -4.09 19.00 11.52
CA THR A 10 -4.31 19.65 10.23
C THR A 10 -2.94 19.96 9.63
N ASN A 11 -2.57 19.23 8.57
CA ASN A 11 -1.42 19.59 7.74
C ASN A 11 -1.66 20.97 7.13
N ASP A 12 -0.84 21.94 7.54
CA ASP A 12 -0.72 23.25 6.91
C ASP A 12 -0.16 23.08 5.49
N GLU A 13 -1.04 22.82 4.51
CA GLU A 13 -0.73 23.14 3.12
C GLU A 13 -0.59 24.66 3.01
N LYS A 14 0.65 25.14 3.07
CA LYS A 14 0.99 26.51 2.69
C LYS A 14 0.74 26.67 1.20
N GLY A 15 -0.51 27.00 0.86
CA GLY A 15 -0.84 27.55 -0.44
C GLY A 15 0.08 28.73 -0.72
N PHE A 16 0.71 28.74 -1.90
CA PHE A 16 1.52 29.86 -2.37
C PHE A 16 0.68 31.14 -2.36
N ASP A 17 0.86 31.96 -1.32
CA ASP A 17 0.15 33.21 -1.12
C ASP A 17 0.74 34.28 -2.06
N LEU A 18 0.20 34.34 -3.28
CA LEU A 18 0.57 35.30 -4.34
C LEU A 18 0.42 36.78 -3.91
N LYS A 19 -0.24 37.04 -2.77
CA LYS A 19 -0.50 38.39 -2.25
C LYS A 19 0.71 39.05 -1.57
N ASN A 20 1.75 38.29 -1.22
CA ASN A 20 2.93 38.80 -0.50
C ASN A 20 4.22 38.83 -1.34
N LEU A 21 4.15 38.65 -2.66
CA LEU A 21 5.31 38.93 -3.48
C LEU A 21 5.55 40.44 -3.52
N PRO A 22 6.81 40.92 -3.34
CA PRO A 22 7.14 42.33 -3.50
C PRO A 22 6.60 42.82 -4.84
N ASP A 23 5.99 44.01 -4.88
CA ASP A 23 5.34 44.55 -6.10
C ASP A 23 6.29 44.53 -7.32
N GLU A 24 7.59 44.64 -7.11
CA GLU A 24 8.62 44.47 -8.15
C GLU A 24 8.75 43.06 -8.73
N VAL A 25 8.50 42.00 -7.95
CA VAL A 25 8.58 40.60 -8.41
C VAL A 25 7.30 40.20 -9.13
N SER A 26 6.15 40.61 -8.61
CA SER A 26 4.85 40.47 -9.29
C SER A 26 4.80 41.27 -10.61
N GLY A 27 5.46 42.43 -10.65
CA GLY A 27 5.60 43.26 -11.86
C GLY A 27 6.42 42.57 -12.94
N ARG A 28 7.64 42.13 -12.63
CA ARG A 28 8.54 41.48 -13.59
C ARG A 28 8.02 40.12 -14.05
N ALA A 29 7.45 39.31 -13.15
CA ALA A 29 6.85 38.02 -13.53
C ALA A 29 5.64 38.22 -14.46
N ARG A 30 4.83 39.26 -14.23
CA ARG A 30 3.72 39.63 -15.12
C ARG A 30 4.20 40.13 -16.47
N GLU A 31 5.26 40.92 -16.53
CA GLU A 31 5.85 41.38 -17.80
C GLU A 31 6.40 40.22 -18.62
N VAL A 32 7.12 39.28 -17.99
CA VAL A 32 7.59 38.06 -18.67
C VAL A 32 6.42 37.21 -19.17
N TRP A 33 5.37 37.05 -18.36
CA TRP A 33 4.17 36.32 -18.76
C TRP A 33 3.43 36.98 -19.93
N LEU A 34 3.26 38.30 -19.90
CA LEU A 34 2.64 39.06 -20.99
C LEU A 34 3.50 39.07 -22.26
N ALA A 35 4.83 39.08 -22.12
CA ALA A 35 5.75 38.90 -23.25
C ALA A 35 5.64 37.51 -23.87
N GLY A 36 5.49 36.46 -23.05
CA GLY A 36 5.22 35.10 -23.49
C GLY A 36 3.88 34.99 -24.24
N LEU A 37 2.80 35.56 -23.69
CA LEU A 37 1.49 35.62 -24.34
C LEU A 37 1.51 36.45 -25.64
N GLY A 38 2.28 37.55 -25.67
CA GLY A 38 2.47 38.37 -26.86
C GLY A 38 3.24 37.65 -27.98
N ALA A 39 4.28 36.89 -27.61
CA ALA A 39 5.02 36.03 -28.54
C ALA A 39 4.13 34.92 -29.14
N LEU A 40 3.27 34.31 -28.31
CA LEU A 40 2.28 33.31 -28.75
C LEU A 40 1.22 33.92 -29.67
N SER A 41 0.67 35.10 -29.35
CA SER A 41 -0.29 35.81 -30.21
C SER A 41 0.32 36.19 -31.58
N ARG A 42 1.64 36.44 -31.63
CA ARG A 42 2.35 36.73 -32.88
C ARG A 42 2.49 35.48 -33.77
N LEU A 43 2.64 34.30 -33.18
CA LEU A 43 2.61 33.02 -33.88
C LEU A 43 1.25 32.74 -34.55
N GLU A 44 0.14 33.13 -33.92
CA GLU A 44 -1.19 32.98 -34.53
C GLU A 44 -1.42 33.89 -35.75
N LYS A 45 -0.80 35.07 -35.78
CA LYS A 45 -1.02 36.08 -36.85
C LYS A 45 -0.03 35.99 -38.01
N GLU A 46 1.21 35.57 -37.75
CA GLU A 46 2.31 35.60 -38.72
C GLU A 46 3.19 34.33 -38.68
N GLY A 47 2.63 33.21 -38.19
CA GLY A 47 3.37 32.01 -37.77
C GLY A 47 4.43 31.51 -38.77
N ASP A 48 4.11 31.47 -40.05
CA ASP A 48 5.04 30.96 -41.07
C ASP A 48 6.24 31.90 -41.30
N LYS A 49 6.04 33.22 -41.25
CA LYS A 49 7.12 34.21 -41.43
C LYS A 49 8.01 34.31 -40.19
N VAL A 50 7.42 34.22 -39.00
CA VAL A 50 8.17 34.17 -37.74
C VAL A 50 9.01 32.90 -37.68
N PHE A 51 8.44 31.76 -38.08
CA PHE A 51 9.16 30.50 -38.17
C PHE A 51 10.31 30.55 -39.19
N GLN A 52 10.07 31.05 -40.40
CA GLN A 52 11.14 31.24 -41.40
C GLN A 52 12.24 32.19 -40.90
N SER A 53 11.87 33.31 -40.24
CA SER A 53 12.84 34.24 -39.66
C SER A 53 13.64 33.63 -38.50
N LEU A 54 13.02 32.74 -37.71
CA LEU A 54 13.71 31.98 -36.66
C LEU A 54 14.63 30.90 -37.26
N ILE A 55 14.23 30.24 -38.34
CA ILE A 55 15.08 29.31 -39.08
C ILE A 55 16.28 30.04 -39.66
N GLU A 56 16.08 31.20 -40.28
CA GLU A 56 17.16 31.98 -40.90
C GLU A 56 18.15 32.48 -39.85
N ARG A 57 17.66 33.06 -38.75
CA ARG A 57 18.53 33.41 -37.61
C ARG A 57 19.21 32.19 -36.99
N GLY A 58 18.53 31.05 -36.96
CA GLY A 58 19.07 29.79 -36.47
C GLY A 58 20.24 29.30 -37.33
N LYS A 59 20.09 29.37 -38.66
CA LYS A 59 21.15 29.08 -39.63
C LYS A 59 22.33 30.04 -39.48
N ASP A 60 22.08 31.35 -39.42
CA ASP A 60 23.14 32.35 -39.22
C ASP A 60 23.91 32.12 -37.90
N TYR A 61 23.19 31.78 -36.83
CA TYR A 61 23.78 31.48 -35.53
C TYR A 61 24.55 30.15 -35.53
N GLU A 62 24.01 29.12 -36.18
CA GLU A 62 24.67 27.83 -36.35
C GLU A 62 25.94 27.97 -37.18
N ASP A 63 25.91 28.72 -38.27
CA ASP A 63 27.06 28.98 -39.15
C ASP A 63 28.14 29.77 -38.39
N ALA A 64 27.76 30.87 -37.73
CA ALA A 64 28.69 31.66 -36.91
C ALA A 64 29.30 30.84 -35.77
N ARG A 65 28.51 29.96 -35.14
CA ARG A 65 28.99 29.06 -34.08
C ARG A 65 29.83 27.91 -34.63
N ARG A 66 29.51 27.34 -35.79
CA ARG A 66 30.32 26.31 -36.46
C ARG A 66 31.68 26.86 -36.84
N GLU A 67 31.75 28.11 -37.28
CA GLU A 67 33.02 28.78 -37.60
C GLU A 67 33.89 28.97 -36.35
N GLN A 68 33.31 29.49 -35.26
CA GLN A 68 33.99 29.64 -33.97
C GLN A 68 34.40 28.29 -33.36
N ILE A 69 33.54 27.27 -33.47
CA ILE A 69 33.86 25.91 -33.03
C ILE A 69 34.93 25.30 -33.93
N ALA A 70 34.93 25.52 -35.24
CA ALA A 70 35.96 24.97 -36.14
C ALA A 70 37.35 25.60 -35.90
N GLU A 71 37.40 26.88 -35.55
CA GLU A 71 38.61 27.58 -35.09
C GLU A 71 39.06 27.01 -33.73
N THR A 72 38.16 26.96 -32.75
CA THR A 72 38.43 26.45 -31.40
C THR A 72 38.77 24.95 -31.40
N THR A 73 38.20 24.16 -32.30
CA THR A 73 38.45 22.71 -32.45
C THR A 73 39.84 22.43 -33.00
N LYS A 74 40.42 23.34 -33.81
CA LYS A 74 41.80 23.18 -34.29
C LYS A 74 42.82 23.38 -33.16
N ASP A 75 42.54 24.31 -32.25
CA ASP A 75 43.39 24.55 -31.08
C ASP A 75 43.19 23.49 -29.98
N LEU A 76 41.97 22.97 -29.82
CA LEU A 76 41.62 21.98 -28.78
C LEU A 76 41.83 20.51 -29.17
N ARG A 77 42.03 20.18 -30.46
CA ARG A 77 42.31 18.79 -30.91
C ARG A 77 43.62 18.23 -30.30
N ASN A 78 44.50 19.10 -29.80
CA ASN A 78 45.72 18.70 -29.11
C ASN A 78 45.52 18.46 -27.59
N GLN A 79 44.32 18.70 -27.05
CA GLN A 79 43.98 18.57 -25.62
C GLN A 79 42.72 17.68 -25.39
N SER A 80 42.45 16.78 -26.35
CA SER A 80 41.13 16.25 -26.73
C SER A 80 40.58 15.01 -25.99
N GLU A 81 41.10 14.61 -24.83
CA GLU A 81 40.60 13.39 -24.17
C GLU A 81 39.65 13.62 -22.99
N SER A 82 39.63 14.80 -22.34
CA SER A 82 38.86 15.01 -21.10
C SER A 82 37.65 15.95 -21.21
N PHE A 83 37.35 16.51 -22.37
CA PHE A 83 36.30 17.54 -22.52
C PHE A 83 34.97 17.00 -23.08
N THR A 84 34.98 15.87 -23.79
CA THR A 84 33.80 15.32 -24.45
C THR A 84 32.84 14.56 -23.53
N GLU A 85 33.35 13.98 -22.45
CA GLU A 85 32.54 13.25 -21.44
C GLU A 85 31.74 14.24 -20.59
N ASP A 86 32.43 15.25 -20.07
CA ASP A 86 31.94 16.32 -19.19
C ASP A 86 30.80 17.20 -19.75
N VAL A 87 30.72 17.35 -21.07
CA VAL A 87 29.66 18.14 -21.74
C VAL A 87 28.41 17.30 -21.96
N THR A 88 28.60 16.02 -22.29
CA THR A 88 27.50 15.07 -22.51
C THR A 88 26.75 14.82 -21.21
N ASP A 89 27.48 14.61 -20.11
CA ASP A 89 26.88 14.39 -18.79
C ASP A 89 26.07 15.59 -18.30
N ARG A 90 26.57 16.82 -18.51
CA ARG A 90 25.85 18.05 -18.13
C ARG A 90 24.61 18.30 -19.00
N LEU A 91 24.64 17.91 -20.27
CA LEU A 91 23.47 17.99 -21.16
C LEU A 91 22.41 16.95 -20.78
N ASP A 92 22.83 15.75 -20.40
CA ASP A 92 21.93 14.69 -19.94
C ASP A 92 21.28 15.07 -18.59
N ASP A 93 22.04 15.64 -17.66
CA ASP A 93 21.51 16.07 -16.36
C ASP A 93 20.57 17.29 -16.47
N ALA A 94 20.88 18.23 -17.36
CA ALA A 94 19.98 19.34 -17.66
C ALA A 94 18.66 18.84 -18.28
N THR A 95 18.73 17.85 -19.16
CA THR A 95 17.55 17.23 -19.78
C THR A 95 16.69 16.51 -18.74
N LYS A 96 17.30 15.72 -17.86
CA LYS A 96 16.60 15.03 -16.75
C LYS A 96 15.95 16.03 -15.78
N SER A 97 16.62 17.12 -15.45
CA SER A 97 16.07 18.14 -14.54
C SER A 97 14.84 18.84 -15.13
N VAL A 98 14.83 19.06 -16.45
CA VAL A 98 13.66 19.59 -17.16
C VAL A 98 12.52 18.56 -17.18
N GLU A 99 12.83 17.29 -17.43
CA GLU A 99 11.84 16.20 -17.43
C GLU A 99 11.19 16.02 -16.05
N GLU A 100 11.98 16.10 -14.97
CA GLU A 100 11.52 16.03 -13.58
C GLU A 100 10.58 17.21 -13.26
N ALA A 101 10.99 18.45 -13.57
CA ALA A 101 10.16 19.63 -13.33
C ALA A 101 8.83 19.63 -14.12
N VAL A 102 8.84 19.12 -15.36
CA VAL A 102 7.61 18.97 -16.15
C VAL A 102 6.71 17.88 -15.58
N THR A 103 7.28 16.76 -15.17
CA THR A 103 6.54 15.64 -14.58
C THR A 103 5.89 16.02 -13.24
N ASP A 104 6.59 16.80 -12.43
CA ASP A 104 6.08 17.32 -11.15
C ASP A 104 4.89 18.27 -11.34
N MET A 105 5.00 19.21 -12.30
CA MET A 105 3.90 20.12 -12.63
C MET A 105 2.69 19.36 -13.20
N LEU A 106 2.93 18.37 -14.06
CA LEU A 106 1.86 17.56 -14.64
C LEU A 106 1.15 16.72 -13.57
N SER A 107 1.91 16.09 -12.67
CA SER A 107 1.37 15.32 -11.54
C SER A 107 0.55 16.21 -10.60
N GLY A 108 1.04 17.42 -10.29
CA GLY A 108 0.32 18.38 -9.45
C GLY A 108 -0.97 18.93 -10.07
N THR A 109 -1.01 19.12 -11.39
CA THR A 109 -2.23 19.60 -12.08
C THR A 109 -3.27 18.49 -12.25
N LEU A 110 -2.85 17.26 -12.54
CA LEU A 110 -3.74 16.10 -12.61
C LEU A 110 -4.38 15.77 -11.24
N GLY A 111 -3.60 15.85 -10.16
CA GLY A 111 -4.11 15.71 -8.80
C GLY A 111 -5.19 16.75 -8.47
N ARG A 112 -5.01 18.02 -8.88
CA ARG A 112 -6.01 19.09 -8.72
C ARG A 112 -7.27 18.89 -9.54
N LEU A 113 -7.18 18.15 -10.64
CA LEU A 113 -8.33 17.72 -11.46
C LEU A 113 -8.97 16.42 -10.94
N GLY A 114 -8.49 15.87 -9.83
CA GLY A 114 -9.02 14.67 -9.20
C GLY A 114 -8.61 13.37 -9.88
N VAL A 115 -7.57 13.39 -10.72
CA VAL A 115 -7.03 12.19 -11.36
C VAL A 115 -5.90 11.64 -10.48
N PRO A 116 -6.05 10.45 -9.88
CA PRO A 116 -5.03 9.86 -9.03
C PRO A 116 -3.76 9.54 -9.80
N SER A 117 -2.60 9.75 -9.17
CA SER A 117 -1.31 9.35 -9.74
C SER A 117 -1.14 7.82 -9.70
N GLN A 118 -0.23 7.31 -10.54
CA GLN A 118 0.06 5.87 -10.60
C GLN A 118 0.57 5.33 -9.25
N ASP A 119 1.36 6.13 -8.53
CA ASP A 119 1.93 5.71 -7.24
C ASP A 119 0.91 5.72 -6.12
N GLU A 120 -0.06 6.65 -6.13
CA GLU A 120 -1.19 6.62 -5.21
C GLU A 120 -2.07 5.38 -5.42
N VAL A 121 -2.34 5.01 -6.68
CA VAL A 121 -3.11 3.81 -7.01
C VAL A 121 -2.37 2.55 -6.55
N ARG A 122 -1.06 2.46 -6.79
CA ARG A 122 -0.23 1.34 -6.31
C ARG A 122 -0.19 1.27 -4.79
N GLY A 123 -0.04 2.42 -4.12
CA GLY A 123 -0.03 2.53 -2.68
C GLY A 123 -1.35 2.07 -2.06
N LEU A 124 -2.48 2.47 -2.64
CA LEU A 124 -3.80 2.04 -2.19
C LEU A 124 -4.02 0.54 -2.44
N SER A 125 -3.65 0.02 -3.61
CA SER A 125 -3.75 -1.41 -3.94
C SER A 125 -2.99 -2.29 -2.93
N ARG A 126 -1.77 -1.87 -2.54
CA ARG A 126 -0.99 -2.57 -1.51
C ARG A 126 -1.69 -2.58 -0.16
N ARG A 127 -2.26 -1.45 0.27
CA ARG A 127 -3.01 -1.33 1.53
C ARG A 127 -4.27 -2.19 1.52
N VAL A 128 -4.99 -2.24 0.38
CA VAL A 128 -6.15 -3.11 0.21
C VAL A 128 -5.73 -4.58 0.33
N GLY A 129 -4.63 -4.99 -0.31
CA GLY A 129 -4.09 -6.34 -0.17
C GLY A 129 -3.78 -6.70 1.29
N GLU A 130 -3.07 -5.85 2.02
CA GLU A 130 -2.76 -6.06 3.44
C GLU A 130 -4.02 -6.12 4.31
N LEU A 131 -5.02 -5.30 4.01
CA LEU A 131 -6.29 -5.30 4.74
C LEU A 131 -7.11 -6.56 4.45
N SER A 132 -7.14 -7.02 3.20
CA SER A 132 -7.78 -8.28 2.82
C SER A 132 -7.14 -9.46 3.54
N GLU A 133 -5.81 -9.55 3.59
CA GLU A 133 -5.11 -10.61 4.34
C GLU A 133 -5.47 -10.59 5.84
N LYS A 134 -5.54 -9.41 6.46
CA LYS A 134 -5.95 -9.27 7.86
C LYS A 134 -7.42 -9.66 8.08
N LEU A 135 -8.29 -9.32 7.13
CA LEU A 135 -9.70 -9.69 7.21
C LEU A 135 -9.89 -11.20 7.08
N ASP A 136 -9.18 -11.84 6.14
CA ASP A 136 -9.20 -13.29 5.97
C ASP A 136 -8.70 -14.01 7.23
N ALA A 137 -7.60 -13.53 7.83
CA ALA A 137 -7.09 -14.06 9.08
C ALA A 137 -8.09 -13.92 10.24
N LEU A 138 -8.73 -12.75 10.36
CA LEU A 138 -9.76 -12.53 11.38
C LEU A 138 -11.00 -13.41 11.16
N SER A 139 -11.42 -13.59 9.91
CA SER A 139 -12.53 -14.49 9.57
C SER A 139 -12.21 -15.92 10.00
N GLN A 140 -11.02 -16.42 9.65
CA GLN A 140 -10.59 -17.77 10.03
C GLN A 140 -10.51 -17.94 11.56
N MET A 141 -10.03 -16.93 12.28
CA MET A 141 -10.02 -16.96 13.74
C MET A 141 -11.43 -17.00 14.34
N LEU A 142 -12.38 -16.27 13.73
CA LEU A 142 -13.76 -16.23 14.18
C LEU A 142 -14.47 -17.57 13.90
N ASP A 143 -14.25 -18.15 12.72
CA ASP A 143 -14.77 -19.46 12.34
C ASP A 143 -14.20 -20.56 13.25
N ALA A 144 -12.89 -20.51 13.55
CA ALA A 144 -12.26 -21.44 14.48
C ALA A 144 -12.82 -21.29 15.90
N GLN A 145 -13.05 -20.05 16.36
CA GLN A 145 -13.65 -19.79 17.67
C GLN A 145 -15.10 -20.28 17.74
N GLN A 146 -15.90 -20.09 16.70
CA GLN A 146 -17.27 -20.59 16.66
C GLN A 146 -17.29 -22.12 16.62
N THR A 147 -16.43 -22.74 15.82
CA THR A 147 -16.31 -24.21 15.75
C THR A 147 -15.89 -24.79 17.11
N ALA A 148 -15.01 -24.13 17.85
CA ALA A 148 -14.62 -24.54 19.20
C ALA A 148 -15.76 -24.40 20.25
N VAL A 149 -16.68 -23.45 20.05
CA VAL A 149 -17.87 -23.26 20.92
C VAL A 149 -18.98 -24.26 20.59
N GLU A 150 -19.08 -24.69 19.32
CA GLU A 150 -20.07 -25.69 18.87
C GLU A 150 -19.56 -27.15 18.99
N ALA A 151 -18.28 -27.34 19.33
CA ALA A 151 -17.68 -28.66 19.49
C ALA A 151 -18.38 -29.46 20.61
N PRO A 152 -18.86 -30.69 20.33
CA PRO A 152 -19.53 -31.50 21.35
C PRO A 152 -18.57 -31.85 22.50
N VAL A 153 -19.03 -31.65 23.73
CA VAL A 153 -18.29 -32.03 24.94
C VAL A 153 -18.78 -33.39 25.42
N LEU A 154 -17.87 -34.37 25.51
CA LEU A 154 -18.16 -35.70 26.03
C LEU A 154 -17.68 -35.81 27.48
N HIS A 155 -18.54 -36.29 28.36
CA HIS A 155 -18.25 -36.45 29.78
C HIS A 155 -18.22 -37.92 30.18
N VAL A 156 -17.26 -38.30 31.02
CA VAL A 156 -17.29 -39.57 31.76
C VAL A 156 -17.67 -39.30 33.20
N VAL A 157 -18.86 -39.74 33.59
CA VAL A 157 -19.46 -39.48 34.91
C VAL A 157 -19.80 -40.78 35.64
N PRO A 158 -19.78 -40.80 36.98
CA PRO A 158 -20.27 -41.93 37.76
C PRO A 158 -21.79 -42.07 37.63
N GLY A 159 -22.26 -43.22 37.16
CA GLY A 159 -23.66 -43.60 37.01
C GLY A 159 -24.18 -44.46 38.18
N LYS A 160 -25.42 -44.96 38.07
CA LYS A 160 -26.03 -45.84 39.08
C LYS A 160 -25.33 -47.20 39.16
N ASP A 161 -24.93 -47.73 38.00
CA ASP A 161 -24.35 -49.07 37.85
C ASP A 161 -22.98 -49.00 37.14
N GLY A 162 -22.09 -48.13 37.62
CA GLY A 162 -20.73 -47.99 37.08
C GLY A 162 -20.44 -46.58 36.53
N TRP A 163 -19.84 -46.53 35.34
CA TRP A 163 -19.38 -45.32 34.67
C TRP A 163 -20.11 -45.11 33.35
N THR A 164 -20.51 -43.87 33.07
CA THR A 164 -21.31 -43.54 31.89
C THR A 164 -20.61 -42.46 31.08
N VAL A 165 -20.60 -42.64 29.76
CA VAL A 165 -20.16 -41.64 28.79
C VAL A 165 -21.40 -40.91 28.28
N THR A 166 -21.46 -39.59 28.44
CA THR A 166 -22.55 -38.73 27.97
C THR A 166 -22.00 -37.68 27.03
N MET A 167 -22.83 -37.19 26.10
CA MET A 167 -22.49 -36.05 25.25
C MET A 167 -23.35 -34.86 25.67
N GLU A 168 -22.72 -33.70 25.85
CA GLU A 168 -23.43 -32.48 26.23
C GLU A 168 -24.51 -32.15 25.19
N GLY A 169 -25.73 -31.85 25.67
CA GLY A 169 -26.89 -31.62 24.82
C GLY A 169 -27.67 -32.88 24.37
N GLN A 170 -27.21 -34.09 24.71
CA GLN A 170 -27.95 -35.33 24.47
C GLN A 170 -28.42 -35.97 25.78
N ASP A 171 -29.71 -36.32 25.85
CA ASP A 171 -30.31 -36.95 27.04
C ASP A 171 -29.92 -38.42 27.18
N GLU A 172 -29.54 -39.09 26.08
CA GLU A 172 -29.16 -40.50 26.10
C GLU A 172 -27.64 -40.68 26.30
N PRO A 173 -27.24 -41.65 27.14
CA PRO A 173 -25.83 -41.97 27.32
C PRO A 173 -25.25 -42.59 26.05
N VAL A 174 -24.07 -42.13 25.64
CA VAL A 174 -23.31 -42.68 24.51
C VAL A 174 -22.91 -44.13 24.79
N SER A 175 -22.52 -44.43 26.03
CA SER A 175 -22.26 -45.81 26.50
C SER A 175 -22.18 -45.90 28.02
N THR A 176 -22.29 -47.11 28.57
CA THR A 176 -22.15 -47.43 30.00
C THR A 176 -21.17 -48.57 30.19
N HIS A 177 -20.35 -48.51 31.25
CA HIS A 177 -19.27 -49.48 31.53
C HIS A 177 -19.14 -49.73 33.03
N ASP A 178 -18.66 -50.91 33.41
CA ASP A 178 -18.50 -51.28 34.83
C ASP A 178 -17.33 -50.52 35.48
N THR A 179 -16.26 -50.28 34.72
CA THR A 179 -15.05 -49.62 35.23
C THR A 179 -14.80 -48.26 34.60
N LYS A 180 -14.16 -47.38 35.37
CA LYS A 180 -13.73 -46.07 34.88
C LYS A 180 -12.80 -46.18 33.67
N LYS A 181 -11.90 -47.16 33.70
CA LYS A 181 -10.88 -47.34 32.67
C LYS A 181 -11.51 -47.64 31.32
N GLU A 182 -12.53 -48.50 31.28
CA GLU A 182 -13.27 -48.83 30.06
C GLU A 182 -14.06 -47.62 29.54
N ALA A 183 -14.77 -46.92 30.44
CA ALA A 183 -15.50 -45.70 30.08
C ALA A 183 -14.57 -44.60 29.53
N VAL A 184 -13.37 -44.44 30.10
CA VAL A 184 -12.38 -43.48 29.61
C VAL A 184 -11.87 -43.88 28.22
N SER A 185 -11.57 -45.15 27.99
CA SER A 185 -11.15 -45.62 26.66
C SER A 185 -12.24 -45.41 25.61
N ALA A 186 -13.47 -45.82 25.90
CA ALA A 186 -14.62 -45.64 25.01
C ALA A 186 -14.94 -44.16 24.77
N GLY A 187 -14.87 -43.34 25.82
CA GLY A 187 -15.07 -41.90 25.73
C GLY A 187 -14.02 -41.20 24.87
N ARG A 188 -12.75 -41.61 24.95
CA ARG A 188 -11.69 -41.09 24.06
C ARG A 188 -11.90 -41.48 22.60
N GLU A 189 -12.32 -42.71 22.33
CA GLU A 189 -12.64 -43.14 20.97
C GLU A 189 -13.83 -42.37 20.41
N ALA A 190 -14.88 -42.19 21.20
CA ALA A 190 -16.05 -41.39 20.83
C ALA A 190 -15.66 -39.93 20.56
N ALA A 191 -14.87 -39.30 21.44
CA ALA A 191 -14.42 -37.93 21.26
C ALA A 191 -13.60 -37.75 19.98
N LYS A 192 -12.65 -38.67 19.70
CA LYS A 192 -11.91 -38.67 18.43
C LYS A 192 -12.81 -38.80 17.19
N LYS A 193 -13.85 -39.62 17.26
CA LYS A 193 -14.81 -39.80 16.16
C LYS A 193 -15.65 -38.54 15.91
N HIS A 194 -15.84 -37.73 16.95
CA HIS A 194 -16.62 -36.49 16.90
C HIS A 194 -15.73 -35.24 16.88
N ALA A 195 -14.47 -35.35 16.48
CA ALA A 195 -13.57 -34.20 16.40
C ALA A 195 -14.07 -33.14 15.38
N PRO A 196 -13.93 -31.83 15.67
CA PRO A 196 -13.38 -31.26 16.90
C PRO A 196 -14.31 -31.46 18.11
N SER A 197 -13.77 -31.92 19.24
CA SER A 197 -14.53 -32.21 20.47
C SER A 197 -13.70 -32.04 21.74
N GLU A 198 -14.36 -31.85 22.87
CA GLU A 198 -13.73 -31.88 24.19
C GLU A 198 -14.15 -33.14 24.95
N PHE A 199 -13.23 -33.72 25.71
CA PHE A 199 -13.45 -34.91 26.51
C PHE A 199 -13.07 -34.67 27.97
N VAL A 200 -14.06 -34.74 28.86
CA VAL A 200 -13.90 -34.43 30.28
C VAL A 200 -14.14 -35.68 31.13
N VAL A 201 -13.14 -36.07 31.93
CA VAL A 201 -13.21 -37.21 32.83
C VAL A 201 -13.48 -36.70 34.24
N HIS A 202 -14.60 -37.11 34.84
CA HIS A 202 -14.94 -36.75 36.22
C HIS A 202 -14.46 -37.81 37.21
N LYS A 203 -14.27 -37.43 38.48
CA LYS A 203 -14.07 -38.34 39.62
C LYS A 203 -15.42 -38.84 40.15
N GLN A 204 -15.38 -39.73 41.15
CA GLN A 204 -16.58 -40.29 41.76
C GLN A 204 -17.40 -39.23 42.53
N ASP A 205 -16.77 -38.14 42.98
CA ASP A 205 -17.41 -36.96 43.56
C ASP A 205 -17.92 -35.96 42.50
N ARG A 206 -17.85 -36.33 41.21
CA ARG A 206 -18.18 -35.52 40.03
C ARG A 206 -17.28 -34.30 39.79
N SER A 207 -16.20 -34.11 40.56
CA SER A 207 -15.19 -33.11 40.23
C SER A 207 -14.43 -33.49 38.95
N VAL A 208 -14.01 -32.51 38.16
CA VAL A 208 -13.19 -32.77 36.97
C VAL A 208 -11.84 -33.35 37.40
N GLN A 209 -11.45 -34.46 36.78
CA GLN A 209 -10.14 -35.07 36.97
C GLN A 209 -9.18 -34.63 35.87
N GLU A 210 -9.58 -34.80 34.61
CA GLU A 210 -8.78 -34.55 33.42
C GLU A 210 -9.68 -34.06 32.29
N SER A 211 -9.18 -33.18 31.43
CA SER A 211 -9.82 -32.80 30.17
C SER A 211 -8.83 -32.99 29.01
N PHE A 212 -9.36 -33.32 27.85
CA PHE A 212 -8.62 -33.53 26.62
C PHE A 212 -9.38 -32.85 25.47
N SER A 213 -8.69 -32.07 24.65
CA SER A 213 -9.24 -31.50 23.42
C SER A 213 -8.77 -32.34 22.23
N TYR A 214 -9.69 -32.63 21.31
CA TYR A 214 -9.41 -33.30 20.05
C TYR A 214 -9.75 -32.34 18.92
N ASP A 215 -8.75 -31.93 18.14
CA ASP A 215 -8.95 -31.11 16.95
C ASP A 215 -9.43 -31.97 15.78
N GLY A 216 -10.22 -31.39 14.86
CA GLY A 216 -10.56 -32.04 13.60
C GLY A 216 -9.31 -32.17 12.74
N ASP A 217 -9.01 -33.37 12.25
CA ASP A 217 -7.90 -33.61 11.33
C ASP A 217 -8.28 -33.02 9.96
N ASP A 218 -7.57 -31.97 9.53
CA ASP A 218 -7.67 -31.41 8.18
C ASP A 218 -7.04 -32.40 7.18
N GLY A 219 -7.89 -33.26 6.60
CA GLY A 219 -7.55 -34.11 5.46
C GLY A 219 -7.56 -33.36 4.13
#